data_AF-A0A7W2AV65-F1
#
_entry.id   AF-A0A7W2AV65-F1
#
_cell.length_a   1.000
_cell.length_b   1.000
_cell.length_c   1.000
_cell.angle_alpha   90.00
_cell.angle_beta   90.00
_cell.angle_gamma   90.00
#
_symmetry.space_group_name_H-M   'P 1'
#
loop_
_entity.id
_entity.type
_entity.pdbx_description
1 polymer ?
#
loop_
_entity_poly.entity_id
_entity_poly.type
_entity_poly.pdbx_seq_one_letter_code
_entity_poly.pdbx_strand_id
1 'polypeptide(L)' 'MSSQESLELRYQADGEDQRVLLADKLLIGRNPGCSIVLAENSVSSKHAAVVAKGDRWFIADLDSSNGIIVDG' A
#
# COMPACT_ATOMS: atom_id res chain seq x y z
N MET A 1 -26.14 0.08 16.72
CA MET A 1 -25.46 -0.56 15.58
C MET A 1 -24.25 0.29 15.30
N SER A 2 -23.09 -0.12 15.82
CA SER A 2 -21.85 0.67 15.73
C SER A 2 -21.40 0.67 14.27
N SER A 3 -21.41 1.84 13.65
CA SER A 3 -20.78 2.06 12.35
C SER A 3 -19.30 1.68 12.50
N GLN A 4 -18.88 0.57 11.90
CA GLN A 4 -17.46 0.28 11.76
C GLN A 4 -16.88 1.34 10.85
N GLU A 5 -16.06 2.25 11.40
CA GLU A 5 -15.31 3.18 10.59
C GLU A 5 -14.27 2.38 9.80
N SER A 6 -14.52 2.21 8.51
CA SER A 6 -13.55 1.66 7.58
C SER A 6 -12.49 2.72 7.31
N LEU A 7 -11.24 2.44 7.66
CA LEU A 7 -10.13 3.29 7.29
C LEU A 7 -9.81 3.09 5.80
N GLU A 8 -9.43 4.18 5.13
CA GLU A 8 -9.01 4.17 3.73
C GLU A 8 -7.55 4.61 3.63
N LEU A 9 -6.79 3.94 2.77
CA LEU A 9 -5.50 4.42 2.30
C LEU A 9 -5.71 5.21 1.01
N ARG A 10 -5.26 6.47 1.01
CA ARG A 10 -5.24 7.33 -0.17
C ARG A 10 -3.84 7.30 -0.78
N TYR A 11 -3.76 7.20 -2.09
CA TYR A 11 -2.50 7.19 -2.82
C TYR A 11 -2.69 7.83 -4.19
N GLN A 12 -1.61 8.31 -4.80
CA GLN A 12 -1.61 8.85 -6.15
C GLN A 12 -0.91 7.86 -7.08
N ALA A 13 -1.53 7.56 -8.22
CA ALA A 13 -0.97 6.70 -9.27
C ALA A 13 -1.45 7.22 -10.62
N ASP A 14 -0.57 7.21 -11.64
CA ASP A 14 -0.90 7.67 -13.00
C ASP A 14 -1.49 9.09 -13.07
N GLY A 15 -1.14 9.95 -12.09
CA GLY A 15 -1.65 11.31 -11.97
C GLY A 15 -3.05 11.43 -11.33
N GLU A 16 -3.67 10.31 -10.93
CA GLU A 16 -5.00 10.27 -10.33
C GLU A 16 -4.93 9.93 -8.84
N ASP A 17 -5.84 10.53 -8.07
CA ASP A 17 -6.07 10.17 -6.67
C ASP A 17 -6.88 8.87 -6.59
N GLN A 18 -6.33 7.89 -5.91
CA GLN A 18 -6.92 6.59 -5.71
C GLN A 18 -7.14 6.31 -4.22
N ARG A 19 -8.08 5.40 -3.93
CA ARG A 19 -8.40 4.99 -2.57
C ARG A 19 -8.61 3.50 -2.50
N VAL A 20 -8.19 2.90 -1.40
CA VAL A 20 -8.46 1.50 -1.09
C VAL A 20 -8.82 1.37 0.37
N LEU A 21 -9.75 0.46 0.68
CA LEU A 21 -10.05 0.10 2.06
C LEU A 21 -8.82 -0.54 2.70
N LEU A 22 -8.48 -0.09 3.90
CA LEU A 22 -7.44 -0.74 4.69
C LEU A 22 -7.93 -2.13 5.12
N ALA A 23 -7.04 -3.11 4.94
CA ALA A 23 -7.21 -4.49 5.37
C ALA A 23 -5.98 -4.90 6.20
N ASP A 24 -6.06 -6.03 6.92
CA ASP A 24 -4.96 -6.51 7.78
C ASP A 24 -3.59 -6.52 7.07
N LYS A 25 -3.60 -6.77 5.76
CA LYS A 25 -2.43 -6.68 4.90
C LYS A 25 -2.82 -6.20 3.50
N LEU A 26 -2.16 -5.14 3.04
CA LEU A 26 -2.18 -4.70 1.65
C LEU A 26 -0.79 -4.86 1.05
N LEU A 27 -0.71 -5.50 -0.12
CA LEU A 27 0.51 -5.58 -0.91
C LEU A 27 0.52 -4.46 -1.94
N ILE A 28 1.65 -3.77 -2.06
CA ILE A 28 1.91 -2.73 -3.04
C ILE A 28 3.01 -3.26 -3.96
N GLY A 29 2.78 -3.22 -5.27
CA GLY A 29 3.79 -3.67 -6.23
C GLY A 29 3.29 -3.63 -7.67
N ARG A 30 4.19 -3.93 -8.61
CA ARG A 30 3.86 -3.98 -10.04
C ARG A 30 3.13 -5.25 -10.47
N ASN A 31 3.17 -6.30 -9.64
CA ASN A 31 2.46 -7.53 -9.96
C ASN A 31 0.94 -7.30 -9.88
N PRO A 32 0.15 -7.71 -10.89
CA PRO A 32 -1.32 -7.59 -10.88
C PRO A 32 -2.03 -8.28 -9.71
N GLY A 33 -1.37 -9.19 -9.01
CA GLY A 33 -1.88 -9.84 -7.80
C GLY A 33 -1.68 -9.04 -6.50
N CYS A 34 -1.13 -7.81 -6.57
CA CYS A 34 -1.03 -6.92 -5.41
C CYS A 34 -2.38 -6.24 -5.12
N SER A 35 -2.59 -5.84 -3.87
CA SER A 35 -3.78 -5.07 -3.47
C SER A 35 -3.80 -3.68 -4.09
N ILE A 36 -2.62 -3.08 -4.23
CA ILE A 36 -2.37 -1.83 -4.95
C ILE A 36 -1.36 -2.14 -6.04
N VAL A 37 -1.78 -1.96 -7.29
CA VAL A 37 -0.94 -2.24 -8.46
C VAL A 37 -0.41 -0.92 -8.99
N LEU A 38 0.91 -0.76 -8.97
CA LEU A 38 1.60 0.39 -9.57
C LEU A 38 2.42 -0.12 -10.76
N ALA A 39 2.02 0.25 -11.97
CA ALA A 39 2.57 -0.32 -13.20
C ALA A 39 3.98 0.19 -13.57
N GLU A 40 4.50 1.16 -12.82
CA GLU A 40 5.77 1.83 -13.08
C GLU A 40 6.98 0.89 -12.95
N ASN A 41 7.97 1.04 -13.84
CA ASN A 41 9.18 0.22 -13.83
C ASN A 41 10.06 0.42 -12.58
N SER A 42 9.89 1.55 -11.89
CA SER A 42 10.53 1.84 -10.60
C SER A 42 9.99 0.97 -9.46
N VAL A 43 8.83 0.33 -9.65
CA VAL A 43 8.17 -0.48 -8.62
C VAL A 43 8.47 -1.96 -8.84
N SER A 44 8.94 -2.60 -7.77
CA SER A 44 9.22 -4.04 -7.74
C SER A 44 7.92 -4.85 -7.81
N SER A 45 7.98 -6.11 -8.27
CA SER A 45 6.78 -6.96 -8.39
C SER A 45 5.99 -7.06 -7.08
N LYS A 46 6.68 -7.19 -5.95
CA LYS A 46 6.17 -6.99 -4.59
C LYS A 46 7.12 -6.00 -3.93
N HIS A 47 6.69 -4.76 -3.77
CA HIS A 47 7.58 -3.66 -3.38
C HIS A 47 7.44 -3.34 -1.90
N ALA A 48 6.20 -3.16 -1.44
CA ALA A 48 5.91 -2.84 -0.04
C ALA A 48 4.70 -3.62 0.47
N ALA A 49 4.58 -3.69 1.79
CA ALA A 49 3.37 -4.13 2.46
C ALA A 49 2.95 -3.10 3.50
N VAL A 50 1.65 -2.78 3.52
CA VAL A 50 1.01 -2.08 4.64
C VAL A 50 0.34 -3.14 5.50
N VAL A 51 0.66 -3.18 6.79
CA VAL A 51 0.15 -4.20 7.73
C VAL A 51 -0.43 -3.56 8.99
N ALA A 52 -1.59 -4.07 9.40
CA ALA A 52 -2.16 -3.77 10.71
C ALA A 52 -1.45 -4.60 11.78
N LYS A 53 -1.05 -3.96 12.88
CA LYS A 53 -0.55 -4.64 14.08
C LYS A 53 -1.13 -3.97 15.33
N GLY A 54 -2.23 -4.52 15.82
CA GLY A 54 -3.03 -3.89 16.88
C GLY A 54 -3.61 -2.58 16.37
N ASP A 55 -3.49 -1.52 17.17
CA ASP A 55 -4.04 -0.20 16.84
C ASP A 55 -3.09 0.66 15.97
N ARG A 56 -2.10 0.03 15.33
CA ARG A 56 -1.07 0.71 14.52
C ARG A 56 -0.92 0.09 13.16
N TRP A 57 -0.57 0.94 12.20
CA TRP A 57 -0.23 0.57 10.83
C TRP A 57 1.27 0.69 10.62
N PHE A 58 1.83 -0.26 9.85
CA PHE A 58 3.24 -0.28 9.50
C PHE A 58 3.36 -0.43 7.99
N ILE A 59 4.33 0.26 7.40
CA ILE A 59 4.80 -0.01 6.06
C ILE A 59 6.12 -0.77 6.15
N ALA A 60 6.27 -1.81 5.34
CA ALA A 60 7.48 -2.62 5.27
C ALA A 60 7.95 -2.72 3.81
N ASP A 61 9.23 -2.44 3.59
CA ASP A 61 9.91 -2.74 2.34
C ASP A 61 10.07 -4.26 2.19
N LEU A 62 9.80 -4.78 0.99
CA LEU A 62 9.86 -6.20 0.68
C LEU A 62 11.09 -6.55 -0.17
N ASP A 63 12.25 -6.03 0.21
CA ASP A 63 13.51 -6.14 -0.53
C ASP A 63 13.37 -5.53 -1.93
N SER A 64 12.83 -4.31 -1.95
CA SER A 64 12.52 -3.63 -3.19
C SER A 64 13.76 -2.98 -3.82
N SER A 65 13.74 -2.83 -5.14
CA SER A 65 14.92 -2.36 -5.88
C SER A 65 15.26 -0.88 -5.63
N ASN A 66 14.24 -0.06 -5.36
CA ASN A 66 14.39 1.39 -5.18
C ASN A 66 14.14 1.83 -3.73
N GLY A 67 13.77 0.90 -2.84
CA GLY A 67 13.46 1.18 -1.44
C GLY A 67 12.17 1.99 -1.25
N ILE A 68 11.90 2.32 0.01
CA ILE A 68 10.78 3.17 0.44
C ILE A 68 11.33 4.42 1.13
N ILE A 69 10.73 5.57 0.81
CA ILE A 69 10.98 6.83 1.50
C ILE A 69 9.73 7.16 2.33
N VAL A 70 9.91 7.51 3.60
CA VAL A 70 8.83 7.91 4.53
C VAL A 70 9.14 9.32 5.02
N ASP A 71 8.10 10.17 5.10
CA ASP A 71 8.21 11.58 5.50
C ASP A 71 9.23 12.37 4.65
N GLY A 72 9.17 12.17 3.33
CA GLY A 72 10.01 12.88 2.33
C GLY A 72 9.54 14.29 2.06
#